data_AF-A0A925TGE4-F1
#
_entry.id   AF-A0A925TGE4-F1
#
_cell.length_a   1.000
_cell.length_b   1.000
_cell.length_c   1.000
_cell.angle_alpha   90.00
_cell.angle_beta   90.00
_cell.angle_gamma   90.00
#
_symmetry.space_group_name_H-M   'P 1'
#
loop_
_entity.id
_entity.type
_entity.pdbx_description
1 polymer ?
#
loop_
_entity_poly.entity_id
_entity_poly.type
_entity_poly.pdbx_seq_one_letter_code
_entity_poly.pdbx_strand_id
1 'polypeptide(L)'
;MEQEILKPETQPRAGTQAFSPLGCFLAAAGVTLLVFCKLGAAMVATVWAASKLFGLPDVMMYGLMVLGAVPVVWATVWTAGRAWHVERRLAQHLDIDTPVFKLAHYFKRG
;
A
#
# COMPACT_ATOMS: atom_id res chain seq x y z
N MET A 1 26.23 -10.73 29.56
CA MET A 1 25.56 -9.43 29.73
C MET A 1 24.07 -9.70 29.65
N GLU A 2 23.40 -9.76 30.80
CA GLU A 2 21.95 -9.93 30.84
C GLU A 2 21.32 -8.60 30.47
N GLN A 3 20.63 -8.58 29.33
CA GLN A 3 19.97 -7.39 28.83
C GLN A 3 18.67 -7.23 29.64
N GLU A 4 18.68 -6.32 30.61
CA GLU A 4 17.46 -5.90 31.32
C GLU A 4 16.46 -5.36 30.29
N ILE A 5 15.43 -6.17 30.01
CA ILE A 5 14.31 -5.77 29.17
C ILE A 5 13.50 -4.78 30.01
N LEU A 6 13.75 -3.48 29.80
CA LEU A 6 12.95 -2.39 30.34
C LEU A 6 11.49 -2.59 29.90
N LYS A 7 10.68 -3.16 30.80
CA LYS A 7 9.24 -3.34 30.58
C LYS A 7 8.57 -2.00 30.91
N PRO A 8 7.86 -1.37 29.98
CA PRO A 8 7.18 -0.11 30.26
C PRO A 8 6.17 -0.29 31.40
N GLU A 9 6.17 0.63 32.37
CA GLU A 9 5.31 0.58 33.58
C GLU A 9 3.81 0.68 33.29
N THR A 10 3.45 1.18 32.12
CA THR A 10 2.05 1.33 31.70
C THR A 10 1.79 0.49 30.46
N GLN A 11 0.73 -0.32 30.52
CA GLN A 11 0.18 -0.92 29.30
C GLN A 11 -0.21 0.23 28.37
N PRO A 12 0.10 0.17 27.07
CA PRO A 12 -0.36 1.16 26.12
C PRO A 12 -1.89 1.28 26.25
N ARG A 13 -2.41 2.51 26.37
CA ARG A 13 -3.84 2.77 26.52
C ARG A 13 -4.60 2.14 25.36
N ALA A 14 -5.16 0.95 25.58
CA ALA A 14 -6.15 0.38 24.70
C ALA A 14 -7.41 1.26 24.77
N GLY A 15 -7.84 1.83 23.64
CA GLY A 15 -9.15 2.49 23.53
C GLY A 15 -9.17 3.99 23.22
N THR A 16 -8.05 4.71 23.19
CA THR A 16 -8.08 6.17 22.91
C THR A 16 -7.85 6.54 21.43
N GLN A 17 -7.76 5.56 20.53
CA GLN A 17 -7.44 5.74 19.10
C GLN A 17 -8.38 4.94 18.18
N ALA A 18 -9.56 4.54 18.65
CA ALA A 18 -10.54 3.85 17.80
C ALA A 18 -11.11 4.86 16.77
N PHE A 19 -10.47 4.95 15.60
CA PHE A 19 -11.07 5.59 14.44
C PHE A 19 -12.40 4.92 14.14
N SER A 20 -13.41 5.71 13.74
CA SER A 20 -14.67 5.14 13.29
C SER A 20 -14.43 4.23 12.07
N PRO A 21 -15.26 3.21 11.84
CA PRO A 21 -15.14 2.35 10.65
C PRO A 21 -15.06 3.14 9.33
N LEU A 22 -15.77 4.27 9.26
CA LEU A 22 -15.71 5.21 8.14
C LEU A 22 -14.35 5.90 8.03
N GLY A 23 -13.76 6.34 9.14
CA GLY A 23 -12.43 6.95 9.16
C GLY A 23 -11.34 5.96 8.70
N CYS A 24 -11.39 4.72 9.16
CA CYS A 24 -10.52 3.63 8.71
C CYS A 24 -10.64 3.39 7.20
N PHE A 25 -11.87 3.36 6.67
CA PHE A 25 -12.11 3.23 5.23
C PHE A 25 -11.52 4.40 4.44
N LEU A 26 -11.75 5.64 4.88
CA LEU A 26 -11.24 6.84 4.22
C LEU A 26 -9.70 6.90 4.25
N ALA A 27 -9.08 6.50 5.36
CA ALA A 27 -7.62 6.41 5.46
C ALA A 27 -7.06 5.37 4.46
N ALA A 28 -7.67 4.18 4.41
CA ALA A 28 -7.28 3.13 3.47
C ALA A 28 -7.51 3.54 2.00
N ALA A 29 -8.63 4.20 1.69
CA ALA A 29 -8.91 4.72 0.36
C ALA A 29 -7.92 5.83 -0.04
N GLY A 30 -7.61 6.74 0.87
CA GLY A 30 -6.67 7.85 0.66
C GLY A 30 -5.27 7.35 0.34
N VAL A 31 -4.72 6.42 1.12
CA VAL A 31 -3.38 5.86 0.84
C VAL A 31 -3.36 5.07 -0.47
N THR A 32 -4.43 4.36 -0.79
CA THR A 32 -4.56 3.61 -2.06
C THR A 32 -4.52 4.55 -3.26
N LEU A 33 -5.28 5.65 -3.21
CA LEU A 33 -5.32 6.65 -4.27
C LEU A 33 -3.95 7.34 -4.43
N LEU A 34 -3.29 7.68 -3.32
CA LEU A 34 -1.94 8.26 -3.35
C LEU A 34 -0.93 7.32 -4.01
N VAL A 35 -0.95 6.03 -3.69
CA VAL A 35 -0.06 5.04 -4.30
C VAL A 35 -0.35 4.89 -5.79
N PHE A 36 -1.62 4.80 -6.17
CA PHE A 36 -2.01 4.75 -7.59
C PHE A 36 -1.50 5.97 -8.37
N CYS A 37 -1.74 7.18 -7.86
CA CYS A 37 -1.32 8.41 -8.54
C CYS A 37 0.22 8.51 -8.65
N LYS A 38 0.96 8.22 -7.57
CA LYS A 38 2.42 8.32 -7.58
C LYS A 38 3.06 7.28 -8.50
N LEU A 39 2.64 6.03 -8.41
CA LEU A 39 3.18 4.97 -9.26
C LEU A 39 2.77 5.15 -10.72
N GLY A 40 1.51 5.53 -10.98
CA GLY A 40 1.03 5.82 -12.32
C GLY A 40 1.80 6.96 -12.98
N ALA A 41 1.96 8.09 -12.27
CA ALA A 41 2.72 9.23 -12.79
C ALA A 41 4.19 8.89 -13.03
N ALA A 42 4.84 8.18 -12.09
CA ALA A 42 6.22 7.74 -12.24
C ALA A 42 6.40 6.80 -13.45
N MET A 43 5.48 5.86 -13.64
CA MET A 43 5.50 4.92 -14.77
C MET A 43 5.36 5.67 -16.10
N VAL A 44 4.35 6.54 -16.23
CA VAL A 44 4.13 7.32 -17.46
C VAL A 44 5.34 8.19 -17.78
N ALA A 45 5.87 8.91 -16.79
CA ALA A 45 7.04 9.76 -16.96
C ALA A 45 8.27 8.95 -17.42
N THR A 46 8.47 7.76 -16.84
CA THR A 46 9.62 6.90 -17.17
C THR A 46 9.49 6.31 -18.59
N VAL A 47 8.30 5.80 -18.95
CA VAL A 47 8.05 5.24 -20.28
C VAL A 47 8.16 6.32 -21.35
N TRP A 48 7.62 7.52 -21.10
CA TRP A 48 7.73 8.65 -22.01
C TRP A 48 9.18 9.12 -22.18
N ALA A 49 9.91 9.27 -21.07
CA ALA A 49 11.32 9.67 -21.13
C ALA A 49 12.16 8.65 -21.90
N ALA A 50 11.95 7.35 -21.63
CA ALA A 50 12.64 6.28 -22.33
C ALA A 50 12.28 6.23 -23.83
N SER A 51 11.01 6.38 -24.20
CA SER A 51 10.59 6.35 -25.60
C SER A 51 11.19 7.51 -26.40
N LYS A 52 11.27 8.71 -25.81
CA LYS A 52 11.94 9.85 -26.44
C LYS A 52 13.46 9.70 -26.50
N LEU A 53 14.08 9.12 -25.47
CA LEU A 53 15.53 8.90 -25.44
C LEU A 53 15.99 7.88 -26.50
N PHE A 54 15.25 6.79 -26.68
CA PHE A 54 15.59 5.72 -27.62
C PHE A 54 14.94 5.87 -29.00
N GLY A 55 14.12 6.90 -29.22
CA GLY A 55 13.42 7.11 -30.49
C GLY A 55 12.40 6.00 -30.82
N LEU A 56 11.73 5.45 -29.81
CA LEU A 56 10.78 4.35 -29.99
C LEU A 56 9.54 4.82 -30.78
N PRO A 57 8.99 3.99 -31.68
CA PRO A 57 7.73 4.28 -32.35
C PRO A 57 6.56 4.26 -31.36
N ASP A 58 5.52 5.05 -31.64
CA ASP A 58 4.40 5.28 -30.72
C ASP A 58 3.70 3.98 -30.30
N VAL A 59 3.58 3.01 -31.20
CA VAL A 59 2.98 1.69 -30.90
C VAL A 59 3.75 0.97 -29.79
N MET A 60 5.08 1.01 -29.81
CA MET A 60 5.90 0.41 -28.76
C MET A 60 5.81 1.18 -27.45
N MET A 61 5.75 2.52 -27.49
CA MET A 61 5.54 3.34 -26.30
C MET A 61 4.22 2.99 -25.62
N TYR A 62 3.11 2.92 -26.37
CA TYR A 62 1.82 2.54 -25.80
C TYR A 62 1.80 1.10 -25.29
N GLY A 63 2.47 0.17 -26.00
CA GLY A 63 2.67 -1.19 -25.51
C GLY A 63 3.37 -1.22 -24.15
N LEU A 64 4.45 -0.44 -23.98
CA LEU A 64 5.15 -0.31 -22.71
C LEU A 64 4.31 0.35 -21.62
N MET A 65 3.45 1.32 -21.96
CA MET A 65 2.51 1.91 -21.00
C MET A 65 1.49 0.89 -20.50
N VAL A 66 0.93 0.06 -21.38
CA VAL A 66 -0.01 -1.00 -20.99
C VAL A 66 0.68 -2.04 -20.13
N LEU A 67 1.88 -2.48 -20.50
CA LEU A 67 2.67 -3.42 -19.70
C LEU A 67 3.05 -2.82 -18.35
N GLY A 68 3.42 -1.54 -18.31
CA GLY A 68 3.75 -0.79 -17.10
C GLY A 68 2.54 -0.54 -16.18
N ALA A 69 1.31 -0.53 -16.72
CA ALA A 69 0.10 -0.43 -15.91
C ALA A 69 -0.11 -1.67 -15.02
N VAL A 70 0.36 -2.85 -15.44
CA VAL A 70 0.22 -4.10 -14.67
C VAL A 70 0.83 -4.00 -13.27
N PRO A 71 2.13 -3.65 -13.08
CA PRO A 71 2.70 -3.50 -11.75
C PRO A 71 2.08 -2.36 -10.94
N VAL A 72 1.62 -1.28 -11.60
CA VAL A 72 0.91 -0.18 -10.92
C VAL A 72 -0.40 -0.69 -10.31
N VAL A 73 -1.24 -1.34 -11.11
CA VAL A 73 -2.53 -1.90 -10.66
C VAL A 73 -2.29 -2.96 -9.58
N TRP A 74 -1.30 -3.84 -9.78
CA TRP A 74 -0.93 -4.85 -8.78
C TRP A 74 -0.59 -4.21 -7.43
N ALA A 75 0.30 -3.21 -7.42
CA ALA A 75 0.72 -2.51 -6.22
C ALA A 75 -0.44 -1.74 -5.56
N THR A 76 -1.32 -1.14 -6.35
CA THR A 76 -2.53 -0.46 -5.86
C THR A 76 -3.48 -1.44 -5.16
N VAL A 77 -3.79 -2.57 -5.79
CA VAL A 77 -4.66 -3.60 -5.20
C VAL A 77 -4.05 -4.18 -3.93
N TRP A 78 -2.74 -4.45 -3.92
CA TRP A 78 -2.05 -4.93 -2.73
C TRP A 78 -2.07 -3.91 -1.59
N THR A 79 -1.81 -2.63 -1.90
CA THR A 79 -1.85 -1.54 -0.92
C THR A 79 -3.25 -1.37 -0.34
N ALA A 80 -4.29 -1.45 -1.17
CA ALA A 80 -5.68 -1.36 -0.72
C ALA A 80 -6.01 -2.45 0.29
N GLY A 81 -5.69 -3.70 -0.04
CA GLY A 81 -5.88 -4.83 0.87
C GLY A 81 -5.07 -4.68 2.15
N ARG A 82 -3.81 -4.25 2.05
CA ARG A 82 -2.93 -4.07 3.21
C ARG A 82 -3.44 -2.99 4.14
N ALA A 83 -3.78 -1.82 3.61
CA ALA A 83 -4.29 -0.70 4.39
C ALA A 83 -5.58 -1.10 5.11
N TRP A 84 -6.51 -1.74 4.42
CA TRP A 84 -7.74 -2.26 5.02
C TRP A 84 -7.49 -3.25 6.17
N HIS A 85 -6.56 -4.19 5.98
CA HIS A 85 -6.21 -5.17 7.01
C HIS A 85 -5.56 -4.53 8.25
N VAL A 86 -4.66 -3.56 8.04
CA VAL A 86 -4.01 -2.83 9.15
C VAL A 86 -5.04 -2.09 9.98
N GLU A 87 -5.93 -1.33 9.33
CA GLU A 87 -6.99 -0.57 10.01
C GLU A 87 -7.92 -1.49 10.81
N ARG A 88 -8.26 -2.68 10.27
CA ARG A 88 -9.05 -3.68 11.00
C ARG A 88 -8.33 -4.24 12.23
N ARG A 89 -7.02 -4.54 12.12
CA ARG A 89 -6.21 -5.01 13.25
C ARG A 89 -6.12 -3.94 14.34
N LEU A 90 -5.90 -2.69 13.95
CA LEU A 90 -5.88 -1.55 14.87
C LEU A 90 -7.24 -1.36 15.57
N ALA A 91 -8.35 -1.48 14.86
CA ALA A 91 -9.69 -1.43 15.46
C ALA A 91 -9.92 -2.56 16.50
N GLN A 92 -9.31 -3.73 16.28
CA GLN A 92 -9.34 -4.86 17.21
C GLN A 92 -8.31 -4.75 18.34
N HIS A 93 -7.56 -3.65 18.44
CA HIS A 93 -6.48 -3.44 19.41
C HIS A 93 -5.37 -4.51 19.30
N LEU A 94 -5.17 -5.02 18.09
CA LEU A 94 -4.13 -6.00 17.77
C LEU A 94 -2.95 -5.30 17.12
N ASP A 95 -1.75 -5.80 17.39
CA ASP A 95 -0.54 -5.31 16.73
C ASP A 95 -0.54 -5.56 15.23
N ILE A 96 0.17 -4.69 14.52
CA ILE A 96 0.35 -4.77 13.07
C ILE A 96 1.27 -5.96 12.76
N ASP A 97 0.80 -6.87 11.90
CA ASP A 97 1.55 -8.03 11.43
C ASP A 97 2.53 -7.68 10.30
N THR A 98 3.53 -8.52 10.07
CA THR A 98 4.50 -8.34 8.98
C THR A 98 3.82 -8.36 7.60
N PRO A 99 4.25 -7.50 6.65
CA PRO A 99 3.66 -7.47 5.31
C PRO A 99 3.96 -8.76 4.53
N VAL A 100 2.95 -9.28 3.84
CA VAL A 100 3.00 -10.47 2.99
C VAL A 100 2.65 -10.04 1.57
N PHE A 101 3.62 -10.13 0.66
CA PHE A 101 3.47 -9.74 -0.76
C PHE A 101 2.79 -10.83 -1.59
N LYS A 102 1.57 -11.21 -1.19
CA LYS A 102 0.71 -12.13 -1.95
C LYS A 102 -0.57 -11.40 -2.34
N LEU A 103 -0.90 -11.43 -3.63
CA LEU A 103 -2.16 -10.88 -4.12
C LEU A 103 -3.34 -11.56 -3.41
N ALA A 104 -4.40 -10.80 -3.10
CA ALA A 104 -5.60 -11.28 -2.41
C ALA A 104 -5.41 -11.81 -0.97
N HIS A 105 -4.18 -11.85 -0.41
CA HIS A 105 -3.93 -12.38 0.94
C HIS A 105 -4.76 -11.65 2.01
N TYR A 106 -4.79 -10.32 1.92
CA TYR A 106 -5.52 -9.46 2.86
C TYR A 106 -7.03 -9.39 2.60
N PHE A 107 -7.48 -9.83 1.42
CA PHE A 107 -8.91 -9.91 1.12
C PHE A 107 -9.53 -11.24 1.60
N LYS A 108 -8.73 -12.31 1.76
CA LYS A 108 -9.19 -13.62 2.25
C LYS A 108 -9.32 -13.75 3.76
N ARG A 109 -8.68 -12.87 4.53
CA ARG A 109 -8.69 -12.88 6.00
C ARG A 109 -9.63 -11.81 6.59
N GLY A 110 -10.55 -11.32 5.77
CA GLY A 110 -11.54 -10.33 6.16
C GLY A 110 -12.82 -10.92 6.71
#